data_AF-A0A2X3CUQ6-F1
#
_entry.id   AF-A0A2X3CUQ6-F1
#
_cell.length_a   1.000
_cell.length_b   1.000
_cell.length_c   1.000
_cell.angle_alpha   90.00
_cell.angle_beta   90.00
_cell.angle_gamma   90.00
#
_symmetry.space_group_name_H-M   'P 1'
#
loop_
_entity.id
_entity.type
_entity.pdbx_description
1 polymer ?
#
loop_
_entity_poly.entity_id
_entity_poly.type
_entity_poly.pdbx_seq_one_letter_code
_entity_poly.pdbx_strand_id
1 'polypeptide(L)' 'MQAWYLLYCKRGQLQRAQEHLERQSVNCLMPTIALEKNHSR' A
#
# COMPACT_ATOMS: atom_id res chain seq x y z
N MET A 1 -1.96 1.82 -23.08
CA MET A 1 -1.33 0.65 -22.43
C MET A 1 -1.46 0.81 -20.92
N GLN A 2 -1.67 -0.29 -20.20
CA GLN A 2 -1.60 -0.29 -18.73
C GLN A 2 -0.17 -0.60 -18.31
N ALA A 3 0.31 0.09 -17.27
CA ALA A 3 1.64 -0.09 -16.70
C ALA A 3 1.55 -0.02 -15.18
N TRP A 4 2.51 -0.65 -14.51
CA TRP A 4 2.64 -0.62 -13.06
C TRP A 4 3.61 0.46 -12.62
N TYR A 5 3.26 1.13 -11.53
CA TYR A 5 4.07 2.17 -10.91
C TYR A 5 4.23 1.87 -9.43
N LEU A 6 5.42 2.12 -8.89
CA LEU A 6 5.69 2.00 -7.46
C LEU A 6 5.58 3.38 -6.81
N LEU A 7 4.70 3.52 -5.82
CA LEU A 7 4.47 4.78 -5.11
C LEU A 7 4.93 4.68 -3.64
N TYR A 8 5.63 5.70 -3.17
CA TYR A 8 5.93 5.86 -1.75
C TYR A 8 4.88 6.78 -1.09
N CYS A 9 4.15 6.25 -0.12
CA CYS A 9 3.11 6.99 0.58
C CYS A 9 3.65 7.75 1.78
N LYS A 10 2.97 8.85 2.16
CA LYS A 10 3.26 9.55 3.42
C LYS A 10 3.06 8.60 4.62
N ARG A 11 3.83 8.79 5.69
CA ARG A 11 3.76 7.98 6.92
C ARG A 11 2.32 7.90 7.43
N GLY A 12 1.80 6.68 7.59
CA GLY A 12 0.44 6.43 8.09
C GLY A 12 -0.71 6.79 7.14
N GLN A 13 -0.42 7.16 5.89
CA GLN A 13 -1.46 7.58 4.91
C GLN A 13 -1.67 6.55 3.79
N LEU A 14 -1.11 5.35 3.90
CA LEU A 14 -1.18 4.33 2.86
C LEU A 14 -2.64 3.94 2.54
N GLN A 15 -3.45 3.68 3.56
CA GLN A 15 -4.87 3.34 3.39
C GLN A 15 -5.68 4.48 2.74
N ARG A 16 -5.46 5.73 3.16
CA ARG A 16 -6.09 6.91 2.53
C ARG A 16 -5.68 7.04 1.06
N ALA A 17 -4.40 6.86 0.74
CA ALA A 17 -3.92 6.95 -0.63
C ALA A 17 -4.58 5.89 -1.52
N GLN A 18 -4.71 4.65 -1.03
CA GLN A 18 -5.43 3.59 -1.71
C GLN A 18 -6.89 3.97 -1.98
N GLU A 19 -7.66 4.37 -0.97
CA GLU A 19 -9.07 4.75 -1.14
C GLU A 19 -9.24 5.87 -2.18
N HIS A 20 -8.35 6.85 -2.18
CA HIS A 20 -8.38 7.96 -3.14
C HIS A 20 -8.05 7.50 -4.57
N LEU A 21 -7.11 6.57 -4.75
CA LEU A 21 -6.72 6.03 -6.05
C LEU A 21 -7.78 5.09 -6.62
N GLU A 22 -8.36 4.23 -5.80
CA GLU A 22 -9.44 3.32 -6.19
C GLU A 22 -10.69 4.08 -6.63
N ARG A 23 -11.04 5.20 -5.97
CA ARG A 23 -12.11 6.11 -6.42
C ARG A 23 -11.85 6.74 -7.79
N GLN A 24 -10.58 6.81 -8.21
CA GLN A 24 -10.16 7.28 -9.53
C GLN A 24 -9.98 6.13 -10.53
N SER A 25 -10.46 4.93 -10.20
CA SER A 25 -10.32 3.72 -11.03
C SER A 25 -8.86 3.31 -11.27
N VAL A 26 -7.95 3.66 -10.36
CA VAL A 26 -6.55 3.21 -10.38
C VAL A 26 -6.42 1.94 -9.56
N ASN A 27 -5.96 0.86 -10.19
CA ASN A 27 -5.71 -0.41 -9.51
C ASN A 27 -4.54 -0.27 -8.52
N CYS A 28 -4.74 -0.67 -7.27
CA CYS A 28 -3.76 -0.56 -6.18
C CYS A 28 -3.40 -1.94 -5.63
N LEU A 29 -2.12 -2.17 -5.39
CA LEU A 29 -1.61 -3.40 -4.78
C LEU A 29 -0.71 -3.05 -3.59
N MET A 30 -0.99 -3.65 -2.44
CA MET A 30 -0.32 -3.44 -1.15
C MET A 30 -0.09 -4.79 -0.47
N PRO A 31 0.88 -5.60 -0.95
CA PRO A 31 1.10 -6.94 -0.44
C PRO A 31 1.63 -6.87 1.00
N THR A 32 1.03 -7.64 1.90
CA THR A 32 1.50 -7.82 3.27
C THR A 32 2.06 -9.22 3.45
N ILE A 33 3.05 -9.35 4.32
CA ILE A 33 3.65 -10.64 4.69
C ILE A 33 3.41 -10.87 6.19
N ALA A 34 2.90 -12.04 6.53
CA ALA A 34 2.79 -12.47 7.91
C ALA A 34 4.19 -12.85 8.41
N LEU A 35 4.64 -12.20 9.48
CA LEU A 35 5.93 -12.47 10.11
C LEU A 35 5.72 -12.60 11.62
N GLU A 36 6.45 -13.52 12.25
CA GLU A 36 6.52 -13.56 13.70
C GLU A 36 7.38 -12.39 14.19
N LYS A 37 6.74 -11.45 14.89
CA LYS A 37 7.45 -10.35 15.54
C LYS A 37 8.10 -10.88 16.81
N ASN A 38 9.35 -11.34 16.68
CA ASN A 38 10.19 -11.71 17.81
C ASN A 38 10.30 -10.52 18.78
N HIS A 39 9.63 -10.62 19.94
CA HIS A 39 9.80 -9.68 21.03
C HIS A 39 11.08 -10.04 21.77
N SER A 40 12.21 -9.54 21.30
CA SER A 40 13.38 -9.38 22.16
C SER A 40 13.07 -8.26 23.14
N ARG A 41 12.85 -8.61 24.41
CA ARG A 41 12.75 -7.64 25.51
C ARG A 41 14.03 -6.83 25.63
#